data_AF-A0AAE0GM16-F1
#
_entry.id   AF-A0AAE0GM16-F1
#
_cell.length_a   1.000
_cell.length_b   1.000
_cell.length_c   1.000
_cell.angle_alpha   90.00
_cell.angle_beta   90.00
_cell.angle_gamma   90.00
#
_symmetry.space_group_name_H-M   'P 1'
#
loop_
_entity.id
_entity.type
_entity.pdbx_description
1 polymer ?
#
loop_
_entity_poly.entity_id
_entity_poly.type
_entity_poly.pdbx_seq_one_letter_code
_entity_poly.pdbx_strand_id
1 'polypeptide(L)'
;MRRLKRCALMGDLETVAEAGQWAELRNILQRIAKEPNKAKENLKSAAACLDDDKQYEKAEALIVEYLEYLSQVDFKNYYDNVGQISVTQEMQFKDFSLKCAQAAGKKLDEFIRLMPEEQLEAARSQLNVF
;
A
#
# COMPACT_ATOMS: atom_id res chain seq x y z
N MET A 1 6.72 3.18 -22.98
CA MET A 1 7.40 3.30 -21.66
C MET A 1 6.42 2.91 -20.55
N ARG A 2 6.42 1.67 -20.08
CA ARG A 2 5.66 1.23 -18.90
C ARG A 2 6.46 1.60 -17.65
N ARG A 3 6.24 2.79 -17.08
CA ARG A 3 6.83 3.16 -15.78
C ARG A 3 6.09 2.40 -14.67
N LEU A 4 6.82 1.60 -13.89
CA LEU A 4 6.58 1.24 -12.48
C LEU A 4 5.12 1.04 -12.04
N LYS A 5 4.56 -0.16 -12.25
CA LYS A 5 3.23 -0.54 -11.72
C LYS A 5 3.12 -0.43 -10.18
N ARG A 6 4.24 -0.45 -9.45
CA ARG A 6 4.31 -0.40 -7.97
C ARG A 6 4.15 1.03 -7.42
N CYS A 7 4.80 2.02 -8.02
CA CYS A 7 4.60 3.45 -7.70
C CYS A 7 3.24 3.96 -8.19
N ALA A 8 2.73 3.39 -9.29
CA ALA A 8 1.43 3.80 -9.84
C ALA A 8 0.28 3.49 -8.86
N LEU A 9 0.19 2.28 -8.31
CA LEU A 9 -0.96 1.93 -7.46
C LEU A 9 -1.02 2.72 -6.14
N MET A 10 0.13 2.98 -5.49
CA MET A 10 0.16 3.81 -4.29
C MET A 10 -0.13 5.28 -4.60
N GLY A 11 0.42 5.83 -5.70
CA GLY A 11 0.11 7.18 -6.15
C GLY A 11 -1.36 7.35 -6.57
N ASP A 12 -1.93 6.34 -7.23
CA ASP A 12 -3.34 6.29 -7.57
C ASP A 12 -4.19 6.24 -6.29
N LEU A 13 -3.78 5.44 -5.28
CA LEU A 13 -4.45 5.35 -3.98
C LEU A 13 -4.50 6.70 -3.25
N GLU A 14 -3.38 7.41 -3.21
CA GLU A 14 -3.31 8.76 -2.64
C GLU A 14 -4.22 9.74 -3.40
N THR A 15 -4.19 9.71 -4.73
CA THR A 15 -5.01 10.58 -5.60
C THR A 15 -6.51 10.37 -5.35
N VAL A 16 -6.96 9.12 -5.30
CA VAL A 16 -8.39 8.83 -5.09
C VAL A 16 -8.83 9.07 -3.65
N ALA A 17 -7.93 8.94 -2.67
CA ALA A 17 -8.20 9.31 -1.27
C ALA A 17 -8.37 10.83 -1.14
N GLU A 18 -7.48 11.62 -1.75
CA GLU A 18 -7.58 13.08 -1.80
C GLU A 18 -8.84 13.55 -2.55
N ALA A 19 -9.24 12.84 -3.61
CA ALA A 19 -10.46 13.13 -4.35
C ALA A 19 -11.74 12.69 -3.62
N GLY A 20 -11.65 11.79 -2.63
CA GLY A 20 -12.82 11.18 -1.97
C GLY A 20 -13.56 10.18 -2.86
N GLN A 21 -12.86 9.55 -3.81
CA GLN A 21 -13.43 8.59 -4.75
C GLN A 21 -13.48 7.18 -4.14
N TRP A 22 -14.36 6.97 -3.16
CA TRP A 22 -14.38 5.75 -2.32
C TRP A 22 -14.57 4.44 -3.06
N ALA A 23 -15.31 4.45 -4.17
CA ALA A 23 -15.47 3.25 -5.00
C ALA A 23 -14.13 2.86 -5.65
N GLU A 24 -13.41 3.83 -6.22
CA GLU A 24 -12.13 3.59 -6.88
C GLU A 24 -11.01 3.29 -5.88
N LEU A 25 -11.01 3.96 -4.72
CA LEU A 25 -10.15 3.65 -3.59
C LEU A 25 -10.23 2.18 -3.20
N ARG A 26 -11.45 1.63 -3.09
CA ARG A 26 -11.66 0.21 -2.78
C ARG A 26 -11.20 -0.70 -3.90
N ASN A 27 -11.43 -0.33 -5.15
CA ASN A 27 -10.90 -1.08 -6.29
C ASN A 27 -9.37 -1.18 -6.23
N ILE A 28 -8.69 -0.08 -5.93
CA ILE A 28 -7.22 -0.06 -5.80
C ILE A 28 -6.76 -0.90 -4.62
N LEU A 29 -7.39 -0.78 -3.44
CA LEU A 29 -7.08 -1.62 -2.28
C LEU A 29 -7.25 -3.11 -2.58
N GLN A 30 -8.33 -3.49 -3.28
CA GLN A 30 -8.54 -4.88 -3.71
C GLN A 30 -7.43 -5.34 -4.67
N ARG A 31 -7.02 -4.49 -5.63
CA ARG A 31 -5.93 -4.80 -6.56
C ARG A 31 -4.59 -4.96 -5.83
N ILE A 32 -4.33 -4.18 -4.78
CA ILE A 32 -3.13 -4.30 -3.95
C ILE A 32 -3.15 -5.63 -3.17
N ALA A 33 -4.28 -5.92 -2.50
CA ALA A 33 -4.40 -7.07 -1.61
C ALA A 33 -4.48 -8.42 -2.34
N LYS A 34 -5.10 -8.46 -3.53
CA LYS A 34 -5.41 -9.68 -4.29
C LYS A 34 -4.59 -9.78 -5.58
N GLU A 35 -4.88 -10.81 -6.37
CA GLU A 35 -4.30 -10.99 -7.70
C GLU A 35 -4.45 -9.73 -8.58
N PRO A 36 -3.41 -9.34 -9.33
CA PRO A 36 -2.12 -10.02 -9.49
C PRO A 36 -1.05 -9.61 -8.45
N ASN A 37 -1.34 -8.67 -7.54
CA ASN A 37 -0.29 -8.05 -6.71
C ASN A 37 -0.06 -8.76 -5.38
N LYS A 38 -1.08 -9.38 -4.78
CA LYS A 38 -0.97 -10.23 -3.58
C LYS A 38 0.02 -9.66 -2.55
N ALA A 39 -0.13 -8.38 -2.22
CA ALA A 39 0.97 -7.61 -1.61
C ALA A 39 1.51 -8.26 -0.32
N LYS A 40 0.64 -8.79 0.55
CA LYS A 40 1.05 -9.49 1.76
C LYS A 40 1.95 -10.69 1.48
N GLU A 41 1.53 -11.57 0.58
CA GLU A 41 2.30 -12.78 0.23
C GLU A 41 3.62 -12.41 -0.42
N ASN A 42 3.60 -11.50 -1.39
CA ASN A 42 4.79 -11.08 -2.11
C ASN A 42 5.82 -10.38 -1.19
N LEU A 43 5.36 -9.54 -0.27
CA LEU A 43 6.25 -8.91 0.70
C LEU A 43 6.84 -9.93 1.68
N LYS A 44 6.04 -10.89 2.17
CA LYS A 44 6.53 -11.98 3.04
C LYS A 44 7.56 -12.85 2.33
N SER A 45 7.32 -13.22 1.07
CA SER A 45 8.27 -13.96 0.25
C SER A 45 9.57 -13.18 0.04
N ALA A 46 9.49 -11.87 -0.19
CA ALA A 46 10.67 -11.03 -0.31
C ALA A 46 11.44 -10.91 1.02
N ALA A 47 10.74 -10.77 2.14
CA ALA A 47 11.37 -10.73 3.47
C ALA A 47 12.13 -12.03 3.78
N ALA A 48 11.57 -13.19 3.40
CA ALA A 48 12.20 -14.50 3.61
C ALA A 48 13.53 -14.68 2.83
N CYS A 49 13.85 -13.80 1.89
CA CYS A 49 15.13 -13.79 1.17
C CYS A 49 16.22 -12.97 1.87
N LEU A 50 15.94 -12.39 3.04
CA LEU A 50 16.92 -11.67 3.85
C LEU A 50 17.73 -12.67 4.68
N ASP A 51 19.05 -12.60 4.57
CA ASP A 51 19.97 -13.49 5.29
C ASP A 51 20.28 -13.03 6.73
N ASP A 52 19.83 -11.83 7.11
CA ASP A 52 20.06 -11.22 8.43
C ASP A 52 18.75 -11.20 9.25
N ASP A 53 18.76 -11.89 10.39
CA ASP A 53 17.60 -12.02 11.29
C ASP A 53 17.03 -10.66 11.74
N LYS A 54 17.88 -9.65 11.98
CA LYS A 54 17.42 -8.32 12.39
C LYS A 54 16.76 -7.58 11.24
N GLN A 55 17.28 -7.75 10.02
CA GLN A 55 16.64 -7.21 8.82
C GLN A 55 15.30 -7.89 8.56
N TYR A 56 15.22 -9.21 8.75
CA TYR A 56 13.98 -9.97 8.65
C TYR A 56 12.92 -9.50 9.65
N GLU A 57 13.27 -9.36 10.93
CA GLU A 57 12.36 -8.83 11.96
C GLU A 57 11.87 -7.42 11.61
N LYS A 58 12.76 -6.55 11.13
CA LYS A 58 12.41 -5.21 10.68
C LYS A 58 11.49 -5.24 9.46
N ALA A 59 11.74 -6.14 8.51
CA ALA A 59 10.92 -6.32 7.32
C ALA A 59 9.50 -6.79 7.70
N GLU A 60 9.36 -7.76 8.62
CA GLU A 60 8.06 -8.20 9.12
C GLU A 60 7.30 -7.07 9.83
N ALA A 61 7.97 -6.26 10.66
CA ALA A 61 7.34 -5.09 11.29
C ALA A 61 6.80 -4.10 10.25
N LEU A 62 7.59 -3.78 9.22
CA LEU A 62 7.17 -2.89 8.14
C LEU A 62 5.99 -3.44 7.33
N ILE A 63 5.94 -4.76 7.11
CA ILE A 63 4.81 -5.42 6.45
C ILE A 63 3.53 -5.25 7.29
N VAL A 64 3.62 -5.48 8.60
CA VAL A 64 2.47 -5.32 9.50
C VAL A 64 1.97 -3.88 9.47
N GLU A 65 2.86 -2.90 9.66
CA GLU A 65 2.51 -1.47 9.62
C GLU A 65 1.89 -1.08 8.27
N TYR A 66 2.47 -1.55 7.15
CA TYR A 66 1.93 -1.31 5.81
C TYR A 66 0.48 -1.81 5.67
N LEU A 67 0.22 -3.05 6.07
CA LEU A 67 -1.12 -3.65 5.96
C LEU A 67 -2.12 -3.00 6.90
N GLU A 68 -1.66 -2.60 8.10
CA GLU A 68 -2.48 -1.86 9.05
C GLU A 68 -2.90 -0.51 8.46
N TYR A 69 -1.96 0.28 7.93
CA TYR A 69 -2.31 1.54 7.28
C TYR A 69 -3.25 1.34 6.10
N LEU A 70 -3.03 0.34 5.23
CA LEU A 70 -3.95 0.02 4.13
C LEU A 70 -5.36 -0.30 4.61
N SER A 71 -5.50 -1.03 5.72
CA SER A 71 -6.81 -1.35 6.30
C SER A 71 -7.55 -0.11 6.81
N GLN A 72 -6.80 0.93 7.20
CA GLN A 72 -7.34 2.20 7.67
C GLN A 72 -7.63 3.18 6.53
N VAL A 73 -7.14 2.96 5.30
CA VAL A 73 -7.43 3.83 4.16
C VAL A 73 -8.92 3.77 3.79
N ASP A 74 -9.57 2.61 3.90
CA ASP A 74 -11.02 2.46 3.73
C ASP A 74 -11.73 2.51 5.09
N PHE A 75 -11.66 3.66 5.76
CA PHE A 75 -12.28 3.88 7.07
C PHE A 75 -13.83 3.98 6.98
N LYS A 76 -14.43 3.62 5.84
CA LYS A 76 -15.87 3.67 5.56
C LYS A 76 -16.70 2.72 6.44
N ASN A 77 -16.11 1.68 7.03
CA ASN A 77 -16.80 0.83 8.02
C ASN A 77 -17.35 1.64 9.21
N TYR A 78 -16.72 2.77 9.55
CA TYR A 78 -17.24 3.67 10.57
C TYR A 78 -18.50 4.42 10.10
N TYR A 79 -18.54 4.87 8.85
CA TYR A 79 -19.57 5.78 8.33
C TYR A 79 -20.75 5.12 7.64
N ASP A 80 -20.60 3.88 7.16
CA ASP A 80 -21.73 3.09 6.64
C ASP A 80 -22.84 2.88 7.66
N ASN A 81 -22.51 3.06 8.94
CA ASN A 81 -23.44 2.98 10.07
C ASN A 81 -23.99 4.35 10.54
N VAL A 82 -23.53 5.48 9.98
CA VAL A 82 -23.76 6.84 10.54
C VAL A 82 -24.79 7.66 9.76
N GLY A 83 -25.27 7.20 8.60
CA GLY A 83 -26.25 7.94 7.80
C GLY A 83 -25.62 9.14 7.07
N GLN A 84 -26.33 10.27 7.00
CA GLN A 84 -25.83 11.44 6.27
C GLN A 84 -24.73 12.16 7.07
N ILE A 85 -23.50 12.14 6.54
CA ILE A 85 -22.36 12.85 7.14
C ILE A 85 -22.35 14.32 6.76
N SER A 86 -21.84 15.16 7.65
CA SER A 86 -21.59 16.58 7.37
C SER A 86 -20.38 16.77 6.45
N VAL A 87 -20.32 17.91 5.75
CA VAL A 87 -19.17 18.30 4.92
C VAL A 87 -17.85 18.31 5.71
N THR A 88 -17.90 18.71 6.99
CA THR A 88 -16.73 18.69 7.89
C THR A 88 -16.23 17.28 8.15
N GLN A 89 -17.13 16.33 8.39
CA GLN A 89 -16.77 14.92 8.60
C GLN A 89 -16.22 14.30 7.32
N GLU A 90 -16.79 14.63 6.16
CA GLU A 90 -16.28 14.19 4.87
C GLU A 90 -14.84 14.67 4.63
N MET A 91 -14.53 15.94 4.95
CA MET A 91 -13.16 16.47 4.84
C MET A 91 -12.19 15.78 5.80
N GLN A 92 -12.59 15.55 7.06
CA GLN A 92 -11.75 14.84 8.03
C GLN A 92 -11.47 13.40 7.58
N PHE A 93 -12.47 12.75 6.98
CA PHE A 93 -12.33 11.40 6.46
C PHE A 93 -11.37 11.33 5.26
N LYS A 94 -11.46 12.29 4.34
CA LYS A 94 -10.51 12.42 3.22
C LYS A 94 -9.09 12.65 3.72
N ASP A 95 -8.90 13.57 4.66
CA ASP A 95 -7.59 13.86 5.24
C ASP A 95 -7.00 12.63 5.96
N PHE A 96 -7.81 11.91 6.74
CA PHE A 96 -7.38 10.68 7.41
C PHE A 96 -6.99 9.59 6.40
N SER A 97 -7.86 9.33 5.41
CA SER A 97 -7.61 8.29 4.40
C SER A 97 -6.35 8.59 3.58
N LEU A 98 -6.12 9.86 3.23
CA LEU A 98 -4.91 10.31 2.55
C LEU A 98 -3.65 10.09 3.41
N LYS A 99 -3.70 10.46 4.70
CA LYS A 99 -2.59 10.25 5.63
C LYS A 99 -2.25 8.77 5.78
N CYS A 100 -3.25 7.89 5.88
CA CYS A 100 -3.04 6.45 5.90
C CYS A 100 -2.41 5.94 4.59
N ALA A 101 -2.87 6.42 3.43
CA ALA A 101 -2.31 6.03 2.14
C ALA A 101 -0.83 6.43 2.01
N GLN A 102 -0.49 7.67 2.38
CA GLN A 102 0.87 8.18 2.40
C GLN A 102 1.76 7.43 3.40
N ALA A 103 1.24 7.10 4.58
CA ALA A 103 1.96 6.31 5.57
C ALA A 103 2.25 4.89 5.06
N ALA A 104 1.26 4.22 4.46
CA ALA A 104 1.46 2.94 3.80
C ALA A 104 2.54 3.03 2.71
N GLY A 105 2.51 4.07 1.87
CA GLY A 105 3.52 4.31 0.84
C GLY A 105 4.93 4.39 1.41
N LYS A 106 5.12 5.16 2.49
CA LYS A 106 6.41 5.28 3.18
C LYS A 106 6.90 3.95 3.74
N LYS A 107 6.01 3.13 4.33
CA LYS A 107 6.39 1.81 4.86
C LYS A 107 6.79 0.84 3.77
N LEU A 108 6.12 0.88 2.63
CA LEU A 108 6.52 0.11 1.47
C LEU A 108 7.90 0.56 0.94
N ASP A 109 8.17 1.86 0.88
CA ASP A 109 9.48 2.38 0.48
C ASP A 109 10.59 1.98 1.47
N GLU A 110 10.33 2.07 2.77
CA GLU A 110 11.24 1.59 3.82
C GLU A 110 11.55 0.10 3.67
N PHE A 111 10.52 -0.72 3.40
CA PHE A 111 10.68 -2.15 3.17
C PHE A 111 11.55 -2.42 1.94
N ILE A 112 11.30 -1.73 0.83
CA ILE A 112 12.05 -1.89 -0.41
C ILE A 112 13.54 -1.56 -0.20
N ARG A 113 13.87 -0.58 0.63
CA ARG A 113 15.27 -0.24 0.95
C ARG A 113 16.01 -1.31 1.76
N LEU A 114 15.29 -2.26 2.38
CA LEU A 114 15.93 -3.40 3.04
C LEU A 114 16.32 -4.50 2.04
N MET A 115 15.74 -4.52 0.84
CA MET A 115 16.01 -5.57 -0.12
C MET A 115 17.39 -5.39 -0.77
N PRO A 116 18.18 -6.47 -0.94
CA PRO A 116 19.46 -6.39 -1.64
C PRO A 116 19.29 -5.82 -3.04
N GLU A 117 20.22 -4.95 -3.45
CA GLU A 117 20.12 -4.20 -4.71
C GLU A 117 20.07 -5.14 -5.93
N GLU A 118 20.82 -6.25 -5.90
CA GLU A 118 20.76 -7.30 -6.93
C GLU A 118 19.38 -7.96 -7.04
N GLN A 119 18.70 -8.22 -5.92
CA GLN A 119 17.35 -8.81 -5.92
C GLN A 119 16.32 -7.81 -6.45
N LEU A 120 16.50 -6.51 -6.17
CA LEU A 120 15.66 -5.46 -6.73
C LEU A 120 15.86 -5.31 -8.25
N GLU A 121 17.09 -5.38 -8.74
CA GLU A 121 17.37 -5.32 -10.18
C GLU A 121 16.85 -6.56 -10.93
N ALA A 122 16.99 -7.75 -10.35
CA ALA A 122 16.42 -8.98 -10.91
C ALA A 122 14.89 -8.89 -11.01
N ALA A 123 14.22 -8.44 -9.95
CA ALA A 123 12.77 -8.25 -9.96
C ALA A 123 12.30 -7.16 -10.95
N ARG A 124 13.07 -6.07 -11.09
CA ARG A 124 12.81 -5.02 -12.09
C ARG A 124 12.95 -5.55 -13.52
N SER A 125 13.97 -6.38 -13.76
CA SER A 125 14.22 -7.00 -15.05
C SER A 125 13.10 -7.94 -15.45
N GLN A 126 12.61 -8.80 -14.54
CA GLN A 126 11.50 -9.73 -14.81
C GLN A 126 10.16 -9.02 -15.12
N LEU A 127 9.89 -7.86 -14.51
CA LEU A 127 8.69 -7.06 -14.80
C LEU A 127 8.75 -6.32 -16.15
N ASN A 128 9.93 -6.20 -16.75
CA ASN A 128 10.14 -5.55 -18.05
C ASN A 128 10.03 -6.52 -19.25
N VAL A 129 9.93 -7.84 -19.00
CA VAL A 129 9.85 -8.88 -20.05
C VAL A 129 8.40 -9.22 -20.45
N PHE A 130 7.39 -8.50 -19.93
CA PHE A 130 5.96 -8.66 -20.28
C PHE A 130 5.28 -7.36 -20.69
#